data_AF-A0A2V7ZFP2-F1
#
_entry.id   AF-A0A2V7ZFP2-F1
#
_cell.length_a   1.000
_cell.length_b   1.000
_cell.length_c   1.000
_cell.angle_alpha   90.00
_cell.angle_beta   90.00
_cell.angle_gamma   90.00
#
_symmetry.space_group_name_H-M   'P 1'
#
loop_
_entity.id
_entity.type
_entity.pdbx_description
1 polymer ?
#
loop_
_entity_poly.entity_id
_entity_poly.type
_entity_poly.pdbx_seq_one_letter_code
_entity_poly.pdbx_strand_id
1 'polypeptide(L)'
;MKRHRLSRSMSAAQFDNGYWYAIELKAFADAIGIPSANKLRKDELEKAIKRFLRTGTIRSPVKRTFSPRGRRDVDRELRPDLPVSIYTNDADTKRFLECESRKLAPGLKPKSGARYRLNRWREQQLIKGVRLTYGGLVKQYVRLCQRKKRFAKIPHGRYINFMSEFLATERGATRQQAIQAWKTLKSMDTLKTYGAWVRRDSR
;
A
#
# COMPACT_ATOMS: atom_id res chain seq x y z
N MET A 1 -10.70 24.66 5.60
CA MET A 1 -9.29 24.20 5.50
C MET A 1 -8.85 24.23 4.04
N LYS A 2 -7.90 25.10 3.68
CA LYS A 2 -7.31 25.13 2.33
C LYS A 2 -6.40 23.90 2.17
N ARG A 3 -6.84 22.87 1.44
CA ARG A 3 -5.94 21.76 1.07
C ARG A 3 -5.02 22.24 -0.03
N HIS A 4 -3.72 21.97 0.09
CA HIS A 4 -2.80 22.14 -1.04
C HIS A 4 -3.33 21.35 -2.23
N ARG A 5 -3.35 21.98 -3.41
CA ARG A 5 -3.73 21.34 -4.68
C ARG A 5 -2.46 20.87 -5.37
N LEU A 6 -2.51 19.69 -5.99
CA LEU A 6 -1.40 19.20 -6.82
C LEU A 6 -1.17 20.18 -7.99
N SER A 7 0.10 20.53 -8.23
CA SER A 7 0.52 21.51 -9.24
C SER A 7 1.80 21.04 -9.93
N ARG A 8 1.99 21.40 -11.20
CA ARG A 8 3.22 21.13 -11.96
C ARG A 8 4.42 21.92 -11.44
N SER A 9 4.19 23.08 -10.82
CA SER A 9 5.23 23.96 -10.29
C SER A 9 5.67 23.63 -8.86
N MET A 10 5.06 22.63 -8.22
CA MET A 10 5.40 22.30 -6.83
C MET A 10 6.75 21.57 -6.75
N SER A 11 7.52 21.86 -5.71
CA SER A 11 8.77 21.13 -5.46
C SER A 11 8.49 19.70 -4.98
N ALA A 12 9.48 18.82 -5.14
CA ALA A 12 9.40 17.46 -4.59
C ALA A 12 9.22 17.47 -3.05
N ALA A 13 9.77 18.47 -2.35
CA ALA A 13 9.61 18.62 -0.91
C ALA A 13 8.18 19.01 -0.52
N GLN A 14 7.58 19.98 -1.22
CA GLN A 14 6.16 20.34 -1.03
C GLN A 14 5.24 19.15 -1.30
N PHE A 15 5.57 18.34 -2.31
CA PHE A 15 4.84 17.11 -2.58
C PHE A 15 4.98 16.08 -1.44
N ASP A 16 6.18 15.88 -0.90
CA ASP A 16 6.42 14.95 0.23
C ASP A 16 5.71 15.39 1.52
N ASN A 17 5.63 16.70 1.75
CA ASN A 17 4.92 17.29 2.87
C ASN A 17 3.40 17.19 2.72
N GLY A 18 2.88 17.11 1.49
CA GLY A 18 1.45 16.96 1.23
C GLY A 18 0.86 15.63 1.69
N TYR A 19 -0.47 15.61 1.86
CA TYR A 19 -1.23 14.37 2.05
C TYR A 19 -2.23 14.17 0.91
N TRP A 20 -1.88 13.25 0.02
CA TRP A 20 -2.60 12.97 -1.22
C TRP A 20 -3.38 11.66 -1.14
N TYR A 21 -4.64 11.70 -1.57
CA TYR A 21 -5.45 10.51 -1.80
C TYR A 21 -5.11 9.88 -3.16
N ALA A 22 -5.38 8.58 -3.28
CA ALA A 22 -5.08 7.86 -4.53
C ALA A 22 -5.83 8.46 -5.74
N ILE A 23 -7.06 8.93 -5.55
CA ILE A 23 -7.84 9.57 -6.62
C ILE A 23 -7.20 10.89 -7.09
N GLU A 24 -6.67 11.69 -6.17
CA GLU A 24 -5.98 12.95 -6.48
C GLU A 24 -4.68 12.69 -7.22
N LEU A 25 -3.92 11.67 -6.77
CA LEU A 25 -2.69 11.25 -7.44
C LEU A 25 -2.97 10.72 -8.84
N LYS A 26 -4.05 9.96 -9.05
CA LYS A 26 -4.45 9.46 -10.38
C LYS A 26 -4.82 10.62 -11.30
N ALA A 27 -5.71 11.49 -10.86
CA ALA A 27 -6.14 12.65 -11.64
C ALA A 27 -4.96 13.55 -12.02
N PHE A 28 -4.04 13.80 -11.08
CA PHE A 28 -2.85 14.59 -11.36
C PHE A 28 -1.90 13.87 -12.30
N ALA A 29 -1.66 12.57 -12.10
CA ALA A 29 -0.81 11.75 -12.95
C ALA A 29 -1.32 11.70 -14.41
N ASP A 30 -2.63 11.54 -14.60
CA ASP A 30 -3.27 11.64 -15.92
C ASP A 30 -3.06 13.05 -16.52
N ALA A 31 -3.27 14.12 -15.73
CA ALA A 31 -3.11 15.50 -16.19
C ALA A 31 -1.66 15.88 -16.57
N ILE A 32 -0.65 15.23 -15.98
CA ILE A 32 0.76 15.42 -16.38
C ILE A 32 1.22 14.39 -17.42
N GLY A 33 0.34 13.54 -17.94
CA GLY A 33 0.65 12.61 -19.03
C GLY A 33 1.36 11.32 -18.62
N ILE A 34 1.29 10.89 -17.34
CA ILE A 34 1.82 9.58 -16.94
C ILE A 34 0.97 8.48 -17.59
N PRO A 35 1.58 7.58 -18.40
CA PRO A 35 0.83 6.52 -19.07
C PRO A 35 0.16 5.57 -18.07
N SER A 36 -1.09 5.20 -18.36
CA SER A 36 -1.85 4.24 -17.57
C SER A 36 -1.98 4.58 -16.08
N ALA A 37 -2.05 5.86 -15.70
CA ALA A 37 -2.04 6.25 -14.28
C ALA A 37 -3.17 5.60 -13.47
N ASN A 38 -4.34 5.38 -14.08
CA ASN A 38 -5.46 4.68 -13.45
C ASN A 38 -5.16 3.24 -13.01
N LYS A 39 -4.17 2.58 -13.65
CA LYS A 39 -3.70 1.23 -13.33
C LYS A 39 -2.58 1.22 -12.29
N LEU A 40 -2.02 2.37 -11.95
CA LEU A 40 -0.93 2.48 -10.98
C LEU A 40 -1.46 2.50 -9.55
N ARG A 41 -0.67 1.91 -8.66
CA ARG A 41 -0.91 1.98 -7.21
C ARG A 41 -0.43 3.31 -6.65
N LYS A 42 -0.89 3.62 -5.45
CA LYS A 42 -0.50 4.83 -4.73
C LYS A 42 1.02 5.03 -4.65
N ASP A 43 1.77 3.98 -4.31
CA ASP A 43 3.24 4.05 -4.22
C ASP A 43 3.93 4.25 -5.57
N GLU A 44 3.37 3.68 -6.63
CA GLU A 44 3.87 3.85 -8.00
C GLU A 44 3.57 5.26 -8.52
N LEU A 45 2.37 5.77 -8.24
CA LEU A 45 1.97 7.15 -8.54
C LEU A 45 2.86 8.15 -7.82
N GLU A 46 3.06 8.01 -6.50
CA GLU A 46 3.92 8.91 -5.73
C GLU A 46 5.35 8.93 -6.27
N LYS A 47 5.90 7.77 -6.66
CA LYS A 47 7.24 7.70 -7.26
C LYS A 47 7.30 8.37 -8.64
N ALA A 48 6.33 8.11 -9.50
CA ALA A 48 6.29 8.66 -10.85
C ALA A 48 6.11 10.19 -10.83
N ILE A 49 5.16 10.68 -10.02
CA ILE A 49 4.93 12.11 -9.83
C ILE A 49 6.17 12.80 -9.25
N LYS A 50 6.78 12.23 -8.19
CA LYS A 50 7.99 12.82 -7.59
C LYS A 50 9.15 12.90 -8.58
N ARG A 51 9.31 11.90 -9.45
CA ARG A 51 10.31 11.93 -10.52
C ARG A 51 10.03 13.04 -11.52
N PHE A 52 8.78 13.19 -11.95
CA PHE A 52 8.36 14.27 -12.83
C PHE A 52 8.64 15.64 -12.21
N LEU A 53 8.22 15.89 -10.96
CA LEU A 53 8.46 17.16 -10.28
C LEU A 53 9.95 17.50 -10.12
N ARG A 54 10.83 16.49 -10.05
CA ARG A 54 12.28 16.71 -9.95
C ARG A 54 12.97 16.93 -11.30
N THR A 55 12.46 16.34 -12.38
CA THR A 55 13.21 16.21 -13.64
C THR A 55 12.48 16.76 -14.87
N GLY A 56 11.19 17.09 -14.75
CA GLY A 56 10.30 17.36 -15.88
C GLY A 56 9.98 16.14 -16.75
N THR A 57 10.63 15.00 -16.55
CA THR A 57 10.51 13.83 -17.44
C THR A 57 9.46 12.84 -16.99
N ILE A 58 8.65 12.38 -17.94
CA ILE A 58 7.71 11.28 -17.77
C ILE A 58 8.40 9.99 -18.21
N ARG A 59 8.41 8.98 -17.33
CA ARG A 59 8.78 7.61 -17.71
C ARG A 59 7.66 6.67 -17.37
N SER A 60 7.39 5.72 -18.26
CA SER A 60 6.39 4.68 -18.01
C SER A 60 6.82 3.85 -16.80
N PRO A 61 6.07 3.86 -15.69
CA PRO A 61 6.54 3.29 -14.43
C PRO A 61 6.47 1.77 -14.40
N VAL A 62 5.55 1.12 -15.14
CA VAL A 62 5.43 -0.34 -15.23
C VAL A 62 4.68 -0.74 -16.52
N LYS A 63 5.18 -1.69 -17.30
CA LYS A 63 4.38 -2.42 -18.31
C LYS A 63 3.46 -3.41 -17.58
N ARG A 64 2.25 -2.99 -17.19
CA ARG A 64 1.19 -3.94 -16.78
C ARG A 64 0.42 -4.37 -18.02
N THR A 65 0.85 -5.47 -18.64
CA THR A 65 0.17 -6.11 -19.79
C THR A 65 -1.06 -6.92 -19.39
N PHE A 66 -1.26 -7.16 -18.10
CA PHE A 66 -2.39 -7.96 -17.61
C PHE A 66 -3.69 -7.14 -17.56
N SER A 67 -4.44 -7.17 -18.66
CA SER A 67 -5.87 -6.89 -18.66
C SER A 67 -6.58 -8.24 -18.53
N PRO A 68 -6.97 -8.68 -17.33
CA PRO A 68 -7.60 -9.99 -17.16
C PRO A 68 -8.92 -10.02 -17.94
N ARG A 69 -9.02 -10.94 -18.91
CA ARG A 69 -10.29 -11.30 -19.57
C ARG A 69 -10.69 -12.68 -19.06
N GLY A 70 -11.93 -12.84 -18.60
CA GLY A 70 -12.45 -14.11 -18.12
C GLY A 70 -12.91 -14.09 -16.65
N ARG A 71 -13.27 -15.28 -16.16
CA ARG A 71 -13.80 -15.48 -14.80
C ARG A 71 -12.72 -15.28 -13.74
N ARG A 72 -13.08 -14.69 -12.60
CA ARG A 72 -12.15 -14.54 -11.48
C ARG A 72 -11.77 -15.92 -10.95
N ASP A 73 -10.60 -16.02 -10.34
CA ASP A 73 -10.14 -17.29 -9.76
C ASP A 73 -11.13 -17.78 -8.69
N VAL A 74 -11.73 -16.87 -7.92
CA VAL A 74 -12.77 -17.19 -6.92
C VAL A 74 -14.02 -17.82 -7.54
N ASP A 75 -14.34 -17.51 -8.79
CA ASP A 75 -15.49 -18.07 -9.51
C ASP A 75 -15.19 -19.47 -10.09
N ARG A 76 -13.94 -19.97 -9.97
CA ARG A 76 -13.45 -21.24 -10.52
C ARG A 76 -13.22 -22.32 -9.46
N GLU A 77 -13.79 -22.11 -8.26
CA GLU A 77 -13.57 -22.91 -7.06
C GLU A 77 -12.09 -22.90 -6.60
N LEU A 78 -11.83 -22.23 -5.48
CA LEU A 78 -10.47 -22.09 -4.95
C LEU A 78 -9.97 -23.41 -4.38
N ARG A 79 -8.82 -23.87 -4.87
CA ARG A 79 -8.12 -25.08 -4.42
C ARG A 79 -6.59 -24.90 -4.49
N PRO A 80 -5.79 -25.62 -3.70
CA PRO A 80 -4.34 -25.38 -3.63
C PRO A 80 -3.58 -25.54 -4.95
N ASP A 81 -4.04 -26.42 -5.84
CA ASP A 81 -3.48 -26.67 -7.17
C ASP A 81 -3.93 -25.63 -8.22
N LEU A 82 -4.95 -24.81 -7.94
CA LEU A 82 -5.47 -23.82 -8.88
C LEU A 82 -4.35 -22.82 -9.27
N PRO A 83 -4.03 -22.68 -10.57
CA PRO A 83 -3.13 -21.64 -11.04
C PRO A 83 -3.71 -20.25 -10.80
N VAL A 84 -2.88 -19.34 -10.30
CA VAL A 84 -3.25 -17.93 -10.11
C VAL A 84 -3.37 -17.26 -11.47
N SER A 85 -4.56 -16.74 -11.80
CA SER A 85 -4.80 -16.01 -13.05
C SER A 85 -5.46 -14.65 -12.80
N ILE A 86 -6.74 -14.63 -12.46
CA ILE A 86 -7.55 -13.44 -12.19
C ILE A 86 -7.85 -13.40 -10.69
N TYR A 87 -6.79 -13.17 -9.92
CA TYR A 87 -6.85 -13.10 -8.47
C TYR A 87 -7.51 -11.82 -7.99
N THR A 88 -8.40 -11.98 -7.01
CA THR A 88 -9.12 -10.90 -6.34
C THR A 88 -8.88 -10.97 -4.83
N ASN A 89 -8.95 -9.82 -4.16
CA ASN A 89 -8.74 -9.74 -2.70
C ASN A 89 -10.09 -9.63 -1.97
N ASP A 90 -11.07 -10.40 -2.41
CA ASP A 90 -12.42 -10.50 -1.84
C ASP A 90 -12.43 -11.34 -0.53
N ALA A 91 -13.62 -11.49 0.06
CA ALA A 91 -13.81 -12.22 1.30
C ALA A 91 -13.50 -13.72 1.16
N ASP A 92 -13.90 -14.34 0.05
CA ASP A 92 -13.73 -15.77 -0.18
C ASP A 92 -12.27 -16.15 -0.41
N THR A 93 -11.55 -15.37 -1.21
CA THR A 93 -10.10 -15.53 -1.40
C THR A 93 -9.35 -15.37 -0.09
N LYS A 94 -9.74 -14.40 0.74
CA LYS A 94 -9.17 -14.22 2.08
C LYS A 94 -9.45 -15.41 2.99
N ARG A 95 -10.69 -15.90 3.00
CA ARG A 95 -11.11 -17.05 3.80
C ARG A 95 -10.35 -18.30 3.38
N PHE A 96 -10.25 -18.57 2.08
CA PHE A 96 -9.48 -19.68 1.54
C PHE A 96 -8.02 -19.64 2.02
N LEU A 97 -7.33 -18.51 1.82
CA LEU A 97 -5.94 -18.35 2.25
C LEU A 97 -5.78 -18.56 3.76
N GLU A 98 -6.70 -18.07 4.58
CA GLU A 98 -6.66 -18.27 6.03
C GLU A 98 -6.87 -19.74 6.42
N CYS A 99 -7.89 -20.41 5.89
CA CYS A 99 -8.21 -21.80 6.18
C CYS A 99 -7.04 -22.72 5.80
N GLU A 100 -6.55 -22.63 4.57
CA GLU A 100 -5.44 -23.45 4.09
C GLU A 100 -4.13 -23.18 4.86
N SER A 101 -3.91 -21.93 5.28
CA SER A 101 -2.74 -21.58 6.09
C SER A 101 -2.79 -22.21 7.49
N ARG A 102 -3.99 -22.34 8.09
CA ARG A 102 -4.16 -22.99 9.39
C ARG A 102 -4.01 -24.51 9.30
N LYS A 103 -4.40 -25.12 8.17
CA LYS A 103 -4.12 -26.54 7.90
C LYS A 103 -2.62 -26.80 7.85
N LEU A 104 -1.86 -25.93 7.17
CA LEU A 104 -0.41 -26.06 7.04
C LEU A 104 0.35 -25.71 8.34
N ALA A 105 -0.15 -24.73 9.10
CA ALA A 105 0.45 -24.29 10.35
C ALA A 105 -0.65 -24.07 11.40
N PRO A 106 -1.02 -25.13 12.15
CA PRO A 106 -1.96 -25.03 13.26
C PRO A 106 -1.49 -23.94 14.25
N GLY A 107 -2.41 -23.06 14.66
CA GLY A 107 -2.09 -21.94 15.57
C GLY A 107 -1.43 -20.73 14.90
N LEU A 108 -1.33 -20.67 13.57
CA LEU A 108 -0.79 -19.51 12.86
C LEU A 108 -1.55 -18.21 13.23
N LYS A 109 -0.84 -17.27 13.84
CA LYS A 109 -1.37 -15.93 14.12
C LYS A 109 -1.18 -15.02 12.90
N PRO A 110 -2.24 -14.33 12.42
CA PRO A 110 -2.10 -13.35 11.34
C PRO A 110 -1.11 -12.24 11.73
N LYS A 111 -0.17 -11.94 10.82
CA LYS A 111 0.79 -10.85 11.04
C LYS A 111 0.35 -9.60 10.28
N SER A 112 0.28 -8.46 10.98
CA SER A 112 -0.01 -7.16 10.36
C SER A 112 0.95 -6.90 9.20
N GLY A 113 0.42 -6.49 8.04
CA GLY A 113 1.18 -6.24 6.81
C GLY A 113 1.52 -7.48 5.97
N ALA A 114 1.27 -8.71 6.44
CA ALA A 114 1.56 -9.94 5.68
C ALA A 114 0.77 -9.99 4.37
N ARG A 115 -0.53 -9.67 4.39
CA ARG A 115 -1.37 -9.64 3.18
C ARG A 115 -0.89 -8.65 2.13
N TYR A 116 -0.51 -7.44 2.54
CA TYR A 116 0.06 -6.46 1.61
C TYR A 116 1.31 -7.01 0.92
N ARG A 117 2.21 -7.63 1.70
CA ARG A 117 3.45 -8.21 1.18
C ARG A 117 3.21 -9.45 0.31
N LEU A 118 2.22 -10.28 0.64
CA LEU A 118 1.79 -11.38 -0.20
C LEU A 118 1.33 -10.85 -1.57
N ASN A 119 0.49 -9.81 -1.59
CA ASN A 119 0.02 -9.21 -2.85
C ASN A 119 1.17 -8.61 -3.67
N ARG A 120 2.12 -7.91 -3.03
CA ARG A 120 3.33 -7.37 -3.71
C ARG A 120 4.20 -8.50 -4.26
N TRP A 121 4.43 -9.55 -3.47
CA TRP A 121 5.21 -10.71 -3.88
C TRP A 121 4.57 -11.45 -5.05
N ARG A 122 3.27 -11.75 -4.98
CA ARG A 122 2.48 -12.39 -6.05
C ARG A 122 2.70 -11.67 -7.38
N GLU A 123 2.53 -10.35 -7.39
CA GLU A 123 2.68 -9.58 -8.63
C GLU A 123 4.11 -9.57 -9.15
N GLN A 124 5.11 -9.51 -8.26
CA GLN A 124 6.51 -9.64 -8.68
C GLN A 124 6.81 -11.01 -9.31
N GLN A 125 6.22 -12.09 -8.79
CA GLN A 125 6.37 -13.43 -9.37
C GLN A 125 5.70 -13.50 -10.74
N LEU A 126 4.48 -12.97 -10.90
CA LEU A 126 3.77 -12.95 -12.18
C LEU A 126 4.53 -12.12 -13.23
N ILE A 127 5.12 -10.98 -12.86
CA ILE A 127 5.97 -10.17 -13.76
C ILE A 127 7.20 -10.96 -14.23
N LYS A 128 7.73 -11.85 -13.39
CA LYS A 128 8.85 -12.73 -13.73
C LYS A 128 8.44 -13.97 -14.55
N GLY A 129 7.17 -14.10 -14.91
CA GLY A 129 6.66 -15.26 -15.65
C GLY A 129 6.54 -16.54 -14.79
N VAL A 130 6.63 -16.42 -13.46
CA VAL A 130 6.50 -17.59 -12.57
C VAL A 130 5.05 -18.07 -12.57
N ARG A 131 4.85 -19.36 -12.87
CA ARG A 131 3.55 -20.03 -12.73
C ARG A 131 3.25 -20.26 -11.24
N LEU A 132 2.41 -19.41 -10.66
CA LEU A 132 1.99 -19.51 -9.26
C LEU A 132 0.69 -20.32 -9.13
N THR A 133 0.57 -21.07 -8.02
CA THR A 133 -0.69 -21.68 -7.58
C THR A 133 -1.16 -21.08 -6.26
N TYR A 134 -2.42 -21.28 -5.92
CA TYR A 134 -2.99 -20.87 -4.64
C TYR A 134 -2.30 -21.54 -3.44
N GLY A 135 -1.85 -22.79 -3.56
CA GLY A 135 -1.01 -23.46 -2.56
C GLY A 135 0.35 -22.78 -2.39
N GLY A 136 0.93 -22.25 -3.47
CA GLY A 136 2.11 -21.39 -3.41
C GLY A 136 1.85 -20.08 -2.65
N LEU A 137 0.68 -19.46 -2.85
CA LEU A 137 0.26 -18.28 -2.08
C LEU A 137 0.11 -18.59 -0.58
N VAL A 138 -0.49 -19.74 -0.24
CA VAL A 138 -0.66 -20.21 1.14
C VAL A 138 0.70 -20.39 1.81
N LYS A 139 1.62 -21.16 1.20
CA LYS A 139 2.98 -21.36 1.72
C LYS A 139 3.71 -20.03 1.95
N GLN A 140 3.58 -19.09 1.02
CA GLN A 140 4.17 -17.76 1.17
C GLN A 140 3.53 -16.96 2.31
N TYR A 141 2.20 -17.02 2.47
CA TYR A 141 1.51 -16.32 3.54
C TYR A 141 1.91 -16.85 4.92
N VAL A 142 1.99 -18.17 5.09
CA VAL A 142 2.50 -18.81 6.32
C VAL A 142 3.91 -18.31 6.66
N ARG A 143 4.83 -18.35 5.69
CA ARG A 143 6.20 -17.83 5.85
C ARG A 143 6.23 -16.35 6.25
N LEU A 144 5.37 -15.52 5.67
CA LEU A 144 5.27 -14.10 6.04
C LEU A 144 4.77 -13.91 7.46
N CYS A 145 3.80 -14.72 7.91
CA CYS A 145 3.24 -14.66 9.25
C CYS A 145 4.21 -15.15 10.32
N GLN A 146 5.00 -16.20 10.04
CA GLN A 146 5.97 -16.78 10.98
C GLN A 146 7.26 -15.97 11.13
N ARG A 147 7.50 -14.97 10.29
CA ARG A 147 8.71 -14.13 10.37
C ARG A 147 8.83 -13.49 11.76
N LYS A 148 9.95 -13.72 12.47
CA LYS A 148 10.19 -13.13 13.80
C LYS A 148 10.24 -11.59 13.75
N LYS A 149 11.07 -11.03 12.87
CA LYS A 149 11.24 -9.58 12.73
C LYS A 149 9.95 -8.88 12.26
N ARG A 150 9.67 -7.70 12.81
CA ARG A 150 8.60 -6.82 12.31
C ARG A 150 8.87 -6.41 10.86
N PHE A 151 7.80 -6.14 10.13
CA PHE A 151 7.93 -5.59 8.79
C PHE A 151 8.32 -4.12 8.85
N ALA A 152 9.16 -3.68 7.90
CA ALA A 152 9.40 -2.26 7.69
C ALA A 152 8.08 -1.54 7.39
N LYS A 153 7.97 -0.31 7.90
CA LYS A 153 6.85 0.59 7.64
C LYS A 153 6.73 0.87 6.15
N ILE A 154 5.50 1.02 5.69
CA ILE A 154 5.21 1.32 4.28
C ILE A 154 5.19 2.85 4.15
N PRO A 155 6.09 3.48 3.38
CA PRO A 155 6.24 4.94 3.39
C PRO A 155 4.96 5.72 3.04
N HIS A 156 4.20 5.26 2.04
CA HIS A 156 2.93 5.90 1.63
C HIS A 156 1.77 5.65 2.61
N GLY A 157 1.94 4.74 3.56
CA GLY A 157 1.00 4.43 4.64
C GLY A 157 1.04 5.45 5.78
N ARG A 158 1.21 6.74 5.44
CA ARG A 158 1.51 7.84 6.38
C ARG A 158 0.55 7.87 7.59
N TYR A 159 -0.76 7.75 7.36
CA TYR A 159 -1.77 7.69 8.41
C TYR A 159 -1.54 6.53 9.39
N ILE A 160 -1.40 5.31 8.88
CA ILE A 160 -1.23 4.11 9.73
C ILE A 160 0.08 4.21 10.52
N ASN A 161 1.16 4.68 9.88
CA ASN A 161 2.44 4.88 10.55
C ASN A 161 2.33 5.91 11.68
N PHE A 162 1.69 7.06 11.41
CA PHE A 162 1.44 8.10 12.41
C PHE A 162 0.63 7.56 13.59
N MET A 163 -0.52 6.95 13.32
CA MET A 163 -1.41 6.40 14.36
C MET A 163 -0.69 5.36 15.23
N SER A 164 0.10 4.48 14.60
CA SER A 164 0.86 3.46 15.30
C SER A 164 1.99 4.04 16.16
N GLU A 165 2.65 5.11 15.71
CA GLU A 165 3.71 5.78 16.48
C GLU A 165 3.11 6.58 17.64
N PHE A 166 2.04 7.33 17.37
CA PHE A 166 1.34 8.13 18.38
C PHE A 166 0.86 7.26 19.53
N LEU A 167 0.07 6.20 19.26
CA LEU A 167 -0.48 5.33 20.30
C LEU A 167 0.58 4.50 21.04
N ALA A 168 1.77 4.32 20.45
CA ALA A 168 2.87 3.62 21.11
C ALA A 168 3.69 4.54 22.02
N THR A 169 3.70 5.84 21.73
CA THR A 169 4.54 6.83 22.44
C THR A 169 3.74 7.57 23.50
N GLU A 170 2.51 7.98 23.17
CA GLU A 170 1.61 8.73 24.04
C GLU A 170 0.85 7.77 24.97
N ARG A 171 1.41 7.50 26.16
CA ARG A 171 0.80 6.58 27.14
C ARG A 171 -0.56 7.10 27.59
N GLY A 172 -1.56 6.21 27.60
CA GLY A 172 -2.94 6.56 27.98
C GLY A 172 -3.73 7.30 26.89
N ALA A 173 -3.11 7.62 25.75
CA ALA A 173 -3.80 8.36 24.71
C ALA A 173 -4.85 7.49 23.98
N THR A 174 -5.98 8.11 23.69
CA THR A 174 -7.09 7.47 22.99
C THR A 174 -6.90 7.53 21.48
N ARG A 175 -7.58 6.63 20.78
CA ARG A 175 -7.66 6.65 19.31
C ARG A 175 -8.21 7.99 18.78
N GLN A 176 -9.12 8.62 19.51
CA GLN A 176 -9.73 9.90 19.13
C GLN A 176 -8.70 11.04 19.21
N GLN A 177 -7.87 11.07 20.25
CA GLN A 177 -6.76 12.03 20.35
C GLN A 177 -5.78 11.86 19.19
N ALA A 178 -5.41 10.62 18.85
CA ALA A 178 -4.56 10.34 17.70
C ALA A 178 -5.17 10.81 16.37
N ILE A 179 -6.49 10.62 16.17
CA ILE A 179 -7.21 11.13 14.98
C ILE A 179 -7.17 12.66 14.95
N GLN A 180 -7.34 13.32 16.09
CA GLN A 180 -7.31 14.78 16.17
C GLN A 180 -5.92 15.33 15.85
N ALA A 181 -4.86 14.77 16.44
CA ALA A 181 -3.48 15.11 16.11
C ALA A 181 -3.18 14.91 14.62
N TRP A 182 -3.67 13.81 14.04
CA TRP A 182 -3.54 13.55 12.61
C TRP A 182 -4.26 14.58 11.73
N LYS A 183 -5.47 15.02 12.11
CA LYS A 183 -6.20 16.08 11.38
C LYS A 183 -5.39 17.37 11.34
N THR A 184 -4.76 17.74 12.46
CA THR A 184 -3.87 18.91 12.52
C THR A 184 -2.64 18.72 11.64
N LEU A 185 -1.96 17.57 11.74
CA LEU A 185 -0.76 17.28 10.94
C LEU A 185 -1.04 17.28 9.43
N LYS A 186 -2.23 16.82 9.01
CA LYS A 186 -2.63 16.75 7.61
C LYS A 186 -2.63 18.10 6.90
N SER A 187 -2.93 19.20 7.60
CA SER A 187 -2.99 20.54 7.01
C SER A 187 -1.66 21.28 7.03
N MET A 188 -0.66 20.78 7.72
CA MET A 188 0.64 21.43 7.83
C MET A 188 1.49 21.19 6.58
N ASP A 189 2.37 22.12 6.24
CA ASP A 189 3.42 21.89 5.24
C ASP A 189 4.66 21.24 5.89
N THR A 190 4.48 20.01 6.36
CA THR A 190 5.56 19.20 6.97
C THR A 190 5.37 17.71 6.66
N LEU A 191 6.41 16.92 6.90
CA LEU A 191 6.35 15.47 6.78
C LEU A 191 5.23 14.90 7.64
N LYS A 192 4.39 14.02 7.07
CA LYS A 192 3.27 13.39 7.79
C LYS A 192 3.76 12.22 8.65
N THR A 193 4.61 12.50 9.62
CA THR A 193 5.21 11.56 10.57
C THR A 193 4.96 12.04 12.01
N TYR A 194 4.96 11.13 12.98
CA TYR A 194 4.76 11.52 14.38
C TYR A 194 5.90 12.41 14.89
N GLY A 195 7.16 12.08 14.55
CA GLY A 195 8.31 12.91 14.93
C GLY A 195 8.25 14.35 14.38
N ALA A 196 7.68 14.56 13.19
CA ALA A 196 7.47 15.91 12.66
C ALA A 196 6.35 16.68 13.38
N TRP A 197 5.34 15.97 13.88
CA TRP A 197 4.27 16.54 14.69
C TRP A 197 4.78 16.96 16.08
N VAL A 198 5.56 16.10 16.76
CA VAL A 198 6.13 16.40 18.09
C VAL A 198 7.07 17.60 18.06
N ARG A 199 8.00 17.66 17.09
CA ARG A 199 8.94 18.79 16.96
C ARG A 199 8.25 20.15 16.80
N ARG A 200 6.99 20.16 16.39
CA ARG A 200 6.18 21.37 16.31
C ARG A 200 5.50 21.68 17.64
N ASP A 201 5.07 20.68 18.40
CA ASP A 201 4.38 20.88 19.68
C ASP A 201 5.33 21.35 20.79
N SER A 202 6.62 21.09 20.63
CA SER A 202 7.69 21.60 21.50
C SER A 202 8.15 23.03 21.18
N ARG A 203 7.47 23.75 20.28
CA ARG A 203 7.72 25.16 19.95
C ARG A 203 6.48 25.99 20.25
#